data_AF-A0A1B1AQH5-F1
#
_entry.id   AF-A0A1B1AQH5-F1
#
_cell.length_a   1.000
_cell.length_b   1.000
_cell.length_c   1.000
_cell.angle_alpha   90.00
_cell.angle_beta   90.00
_cell.angle_gamma   90.00
#
_symmetry.space_group_name_H-M   'P 1'
#
loop_
_entity.id
_entity.type
_entity.pdbx_description
1 polymer ?
#
loop_
_entity_poly.entity_id
_entity_poly.type
_entity_poly.pdbx_seq_one_letter_code
_entity_poly.pdbx_strand_id
1 'polypeptide(L)' 'MLDLDLADGEPAGVVSWYSAIHTPVDRLPALFAELLTDTGFALGSRTVREPDRHLGESVGQAYLFARKPAPTQEP' A
#
# COMPACT_ATOMS: atom_id res chain seq x y z
N MET A 1 2.37 17.15 -7.19
CA MET A 1 1.43 16.01 -7.32
C MET A 1 1.68 15.14 -6.11
N LEU A 2 0.97 15.22 -4.99
CA LEU A 2 -0.08 16.09 -4.47
C LEU A 2 0.44 16.62 -3.13
N ASP A 3 0.44 17.94 -2.91
CA ASP A 3 0.76 18.51 -1.59
C ASP A 3 -0.53 18.47 -0.77
N LEU A 4 -0.71 17.39 -0.01
CA LEU A 4 -1.86 17.21 0.86
C LEU A 4 -1.52 17.91 2.17
N ASP A 5 -2.24 18.99 2.49
CA ASP A 5 -2.16 19.72 3.77
C ASP A 5 -2.77 18.88 4.92
N LEU A 6 -2.17 17.71 5.15
CA LEU A 6 -2.52 16.77 6.21
C LEU A 6 -1.29 16.65 7.12
N ALA A 7 -1.48 16.78 8.43
CA ALA A 7 -0.38 16.53 9.36
C ALA A 7 0.00 15.04 9.36
N ASP A 8 1.26 14.76 9.69
CA ASP A 8 1.78 13.39 9.73
C ASP A 8 0.91 12.48 10.61
N GLY A 9 0.44 11.37 10.04
CA GLY A 9 -0.43 10.41 10.72
C GLY A 9 -1.92 10.79 10.80
N GLU A 10 -2.36 11.94 10.28
CA GLU A 10 -3.78 12.25 10.07
C GLU A 10 -4.51 11.36 9.04
N PRO A 11 -3.90 10.91 7.92
CA PRO A 11 -4.68 10.23 6.89
C PRO A 11 -5.25 8.90 7.41
N ALA A 12 -6.57 8.78 7.28
CA ALA A 12 -7.30 7.58 7.66
C ALA A 12 -7.12 6.41 6.68
N GLY A 13 -6.61 6.69 5.47
CA GLY A 13 -6.33 5.67 4.45
C GLY A 13 -6.04 6.25 3.06
N VAL A 14 -5.73 5.35 2.12
CA VAL A 14 -5.53 5.64 0.69
C VAL A 14 -6.73 5.12 -0.09
N VAL A 15 -7.25 5.92 -1.02
CA VAL A 15 -8.30 5.50 -1.97
C VAL A 15 -7.80 5.73 -3.40
N SER A 16 -7.78 4.67 -4.21
CA SER A 16 -7.47 4.77 -5.64
C SER A 16 -8.70 4.40 -6.46
N TRP A 17 -9.28 5.37 -7.17
CA TRP A 17 -10.43 5.16 -8.03
C TRP A 17 -9.98 4.91 -9.49
N TYR A 18 -10.33 3.75 -10.05
CA TYR A 18 -10.06 3.30 -11.43
C TYR A 18 -8.64 3.49 -12.01
N SER A 19 -7.64 3.85 -11.19
CA SER A 19 -6.27 4.09 -11.68
C SER A 19 -5.43 2.81 -11.64
N ALA A 20 -5.64 1.97 -10.63
CA ALA A 20 -4.90 0.72 -10.46
C ALA A 20 -5.15 -0.31 -11.58
N ILE A 21 -6.32 -0.28 -12.24
CA ILE A 21 -6.68 -1.25 -13.30
C ILE A 21 -5.81 -1.15 -14.55
N HIS A 22 -5.10 -0.02 -14.74
CA HIS A 22 -4.17 0.18 -15.85
C HIS A 22 -2.73 -0.16 -15.48
N THR A 23 -2.47 -0.51 -14.23
CA THR A 23 -1.14 -0.88 -13.76
C THR A 23 -0.95 -2.39 -13.95
N PRO A 24 0.18 -2.84 -14.51
CA PRO A 24 0.52 -4.26 -14.55
C PRO A 24 0.44 -4.88 -13.14
N VAL A 25 -0.17 -6.07 -13.03
CA VAL A 25 -0.46 -6.71 -11.75
C VAL A 25 0.78 -6.97 -10.88
N ASP A 26 1.92 -7.21 -11.51
CA ASP A 26 3.23 -7.41 -10.88
C ASP A 26 3.81 -6.13 -10.27
N ARG A 27 3.32 -4.95 -10.71
CA ARG A 27 3.71 -3.64 -10.19
C ARG A 27 2.81 -3.15 -9.06
N LEU A 28 1.59 -3.66 -8.94
CA LEU A 28 0.63 -3.25 -7.90
C LEU A 28 1.18 -3.33 -6.47
N PRO A 29 1.93 -4.38 -6.06
CA PRO A 29 2.45 -4.45 -4.69
C PRO A 29 3.48 -3.36 -4.38
N ALA A 30 4.21 -2.86 -5.38
CA ALA A 30 5.12 -1.72 -5.22
C ALA A 30 4.35 -0.40 -5.16
N LEU A 31 3.41 -0.21 -6.11
CA LEU A 31 2.57 0.97 -6.15
C LEU A 31 1.81 1.20 -4.83
N PHE A 32 1.16 0.17 -4.28
CA PHE A 32 0.43 0.32 -3.01
C PHE A 32 1.36 0.51 -1.81
N ALA A 33 2.57 -0.06 -1.83
CA ALA A 33 3.56 0.20 -0.78
C ALA A 33 3.98 1.68 -0.78
N GLU A 34 4.29 2.24 -1.95
CA GLU A 34 4.64 3.65 -2.12
C GLU A 34 3.49 4.57 -1.70
N LEU A 35 2.26 4.29 -2.15
CA LEU A 35 1.09 5.07 -1.74
C LEU A 35 0.87 5.07 -0.22
N LEU A 36 1.06 3.93 0.44
CA LEU A 36 0.94 3.84 1.90
C LEU A 36 2.04 4.64 2.60
N THR A 37 3.30 4.52 2.16
CA THR A 37 4.42 5.24 2.79
C THR A 37 4.37 6.74 2.55
N ASP A 38 4.02 7.17 1.34
CA ASP A 38 3.95 8.58 0.97
C ASP A 38 2.78 9.31 1.65
N THR A 39 1.77 8.55 2.08
CA THR A 39 0.68 9.05 2.93
C THR A 39 0.97 8.88 4.42
N GLY A 40 2.21 8.58 4.82
CA GLY A 40 2.63 8.55 6.21
C GLY A 40 2.28 7.27 6.97
N PHE A 41 1.85 6.18 6.32
CA PHE A 41 1.78 4.88 6.98
C PHE A 41 3.15 4.21 7.04
N ALA A 42 3.44 3.57 8.17
CA ALA A 42 4.61 2.71 8.29
C ALA A 42 4.28 1.32 7.73
N LEU A 43 4.88 0.96 6.59
CA LEU A 43 4.79 -0.39 6.03
C LEU A 43 5.57 -1.37 6.91
N GLY A 44 4.86 -2.36 7.48
CA GLY A 44 5.45 -3.40 8.32
C GLY A 44 5.91 -4.60 7.50
N SER A 45 5.07 -5.08 6.57
CA SER A 45 5.45 -6.18 5.69
C SER A 45 4.74 -6.10 4.34
N ARG A 46 5.40 -6.68 3.34
CA ARG A 46 4.85 -6.95 2.01
C ARG A 46 5.24 -8.35 1.60
N THR A 47 4.24 -9.20 1.40
CA THR A 47 4.46 -10.57 0.90
C THR A 47 3.82 -10.70 -0.48
N VAL A 48 4.60 -11.17 -1.44
CA VAL A 48 4.09 -11.58 -2.75
C VAL A 48 4.16 -13.10 -2.80
N ARG A 49 3.04 -13.73 -3.11
CA ARG A 49 2.94 -15.17 -3.33
C ARG A 49 2.83 -15.45 -4.82
N GLU A 50 3.49 -16.52 -5.24
CA GLU A 50 3.26 -17.12 -6.54
C GLU A 50 1.79 -17.52 -6.71
N PRO A 51 1.24 -17.48 -7.94
CA PRO A 51 -0.13 -17.90 -8.20
C PRO A 51 -0.33 -19.37 -7.83
N ASP A 52 -1.35 -19.65 -7.03
CA ASP A 52 -1.81 -21.01 -6.78
C ASP A 52 -2.75 -21.48 -7.90
N ARG A 53 -2.22 -22.31 -8.79
CA ARG A 53 -2.99 -22.89 -9.92
C ARG A 53 -4.13 -23.80 -9.45
N HIS A 54 -4.04 -24.41 -8.27
CA HIS A 54 -5.11 -25.25 -7.71
C HIS A 54 -6.30 -24.40 -7.26
N LEU A 55 -6.07 -23.13 -6.93
CA LEU A 55 -7.11 -22.15 -6.59
C LEU A 55 -7.58 -21.35 -7.81
N GLY A 56 -7.11 -21.68 -9.01
CA GLY A 56 -7.45 -20.96 -10.24
C GLY A 56 -6.78 -19.59 -10.37
N GLU A 57 -5.73 -19.32 -9.60
CA GLU A 57 -5.03 -18.04 -9.66
C GLU A 57 -4.18 -17.96 -10.94
N SER A 58 -4.47 -16.95 -11.76
CA SER A 58 -3.70 -16.68 -12.99
C SER A 58 -2.43 -15.86 -12.70
N VAL A 59 -2.45 -15.06 -11.63
CA VAL A 59 -1.42 -14.08 -11.24
C VAL A 59 -1.11 -14.20 -9.75
N GLY A 60 0.11 -13.82 -9.35
CA GLY A 60 0.51 -13.81 -7.95
C GLY A 60 -0.35 -12.87 -7.10
N GLN A 61 -0.51 -13.21 -5.82
CA GLN A 61 -1.27 -12.43 -4.86
C GLN A 61 -0.33 -11.70 -3.90
N ALA A 62 -0.73 -10.51 -3.43
CA ALA A 62 0.07 -9.75 -2.49
C ALA A 62 -0.72 -9.36 -1.24
N TYR A 63 -0.04 -9.40 -0.10
CA TYR A 63 -0.54 -8.95 1.20
C TYR A 63 0.42 -7.91 1.76
N LEU A 64 -0.12 -6.73 2.06
CA LEU A 64 0.61 -5.64 2.67
C LEU A 64 0.01 -5.37 4.05
N PHE A 65 0.87 -5.25 5.05
CA PHE A 65 0.51 -4.78 6.38
C PHE A 65 1.19 -3.44 6.63
N ALA A 66 0.39 -2.41 6.85
CA ALA A 66 0.84 -1.09 7.23
C ALA A 66 0.11 -0.63 8.48
N ARG A 67 0.75 0.25 9.25
CA ARG A 67 0.18 0.83 10.47
C ARG A 67 0.33 2.34 10.42
N LYS A 68 -0.59 3.05 11.07
CA LYS A 68 -0.34 4.45 11.44
C LYS A 68 0.93 4.49 12.31
N PRO A 69 1.90 5.38 12.02
CA PRO A 69 3.07 5.54 12.86
C PRO A 69 2.63 5.95 14.26
N ALA A 70 3.36 5.48 15.27
CA ALA A 70 3.13 5.98 16.62
C ALA A 70 3.38 7.50 16.62
N PRO A 71 2.60 8.29 17.38
CA PRO A 71 2.92 9.70 17.54
C PRO A 71 4.36 9.81 18.04
N THR A 72 5.15 10.64 17.37
CA THR A 72 6.50 10.98 17.83
C THR A 72 6.36 11.50 19.26
N GLN A 73 6.86 10.74 20.23
CA GLN A 73 6.99 11.27 21.59
C GLN A 73 8.15 12.25 21.55
N GLU A 74 7.85 13.56 21.54
CA GLU A 74 8.86 14.57 21.80
C GLU A 74 9.44 14.35 23.22
N PRO A 75 10.76 14.45 23.38
CA PRO A 75 11.45 14.23 24.66
C PRO A 75 11.08 15.25 25.74
#